data_AF-A0A3D1LPU6-F1
#
_entry.id   AF-A0A3D1LPU6-F1
#
_cell.length_a   1.000
_cell.length_b   1.000
_cell.length_c   1.000
_cell.angle_alpha   90.00
_cell.angle_beta   90.00
_cell.angle_gamma   90.00
#
_symmetry.space_group_name_H-M   'P 1'
#
loop_
_entity.id
_entity.type
_entity.pdbx_description
1 polymer ?
#
loop_
_entity_poly.entity_id
_entity_poly.type
_entity_poly.pdbx_seq_one_letter_code
_entity_poly.pdbx_strand_id
1 'polypeptide(L)'
;NVRHGWHPSQMVKAALGSSPDAPAISVMPLFFAQNLVGREQYSIIWPEDGALISPVTMLVKTEKRAALDDLLAFWAGPRVAAIFSGAFFPAVHPEVDNRLPESATFKWIGWDYIINNDIKKLISDVNTAFRQGREENIRCD
;
A
#
# COMPACT_ATOMS: atom_id res chain seq x y z
N ASN A 1 3.73 -17.37 8.30
CA ASN A 1 2.49 -18.07 7.90
C ASN A 1 1.40 -17.06 7.57
N VAL A 2 0.73 -17.20 6.42
CA VAL A 2 -0.41 -16.36 6.00
C VAL A 2 -1.67 -17.23 6.01
N ARG A 3 -2.61 -16.92 6.89
CA ARG A 3 -3.84 -17.72 7.08
C ARG A 3 -4.92 -17.40 6.04
N HIS A 4 -5.09 -16.12 5.70
CA HIS A 4 -6.15 -15.65 4.80
C HIS A 4 -5.61 -14.67 3.75
N GLY A 5 -6.13 -14.77 2.52
CA GLY A 5 -5.91 -13.81 1.43
C GLY A 5 -7.16 -12.98 1.17
N TRP A 6 -7.66 -12.32 2.20
CA TRP A 6 -8.94 -11.59 2.15
C TRP A 6 -8.82 -10.24 1.43
N HIS A 7 -9.94 -9.75 0.90
CA HIS A 7 -10.04 -8.36 0.47
C HIS A 7 -10.01 -7.44 1.72
N PRO A 8 -9.41 -6.24 1.68
CA PRO A 8 -9.37 -5.33 2.83
C PRO A 8 -10.73 -5.10 3.51
N SER A 9 -11.83 -4.99 2.75
CA SER A 9 -13.17 -4.84 3.32
C SER A 9 -13.63 -6.04 4.18
N GLN A 10 -13.20 -7.26 3.84
CA GLN A 10 -13.45 -8.45 4.65
C GLN A 10 -12.61 -8.43 5.93
N MET A 11 -11.34 -8.00 5.83
CA MET A 11 -10.46 -7.80 6.99
C MET A 11 -11.05 -6.78 7.96
N VAL A 12 -11.55 -5.66 7.44
CA VAL A 12 -12.25 -4.62 8.20
C VAL A 12 -13.42 -5.20 8.99
N LYS A 13 -14.29 -5.97 8.34
CA LYS A 13 -15.44 -6.59 9.00
C LYS A 13 -15.02 -7.57 10.10
N ALA A 14 -13.95 -8.34 9.86
CA ALA A 14 -13.42 -9.29 10.83
C ALA A 14 -12.77 -8.59 12.03
N ALA A 15 -12.04 -7.50 11.80
CA ALA A 15 -11.37 -6.73 12.86
C ALA A 15 -12.36 -6.05 13.82
N LEU A 16 -13.56 -5.68 13.33
CA LEU A 16 -14.60 -5.02 14.12
C LEU A 16 -15.63 -5.97 14.72
N GLY A 17 -15.55 -7.26 14.38
CA GLY A 17 -16.47 -8.29 14.85
C GLY A 17 -15.77 -9.26 15.80
N SER A 18 -16.56 -9.99 16.60
CA SER A 18 -16.06 -11.05 17.48
C SER A 18 -15.80 -12.38 16.75
N SER A 19 -15.39 -12.34 15.47
CA SER A 19 -15.21 -13.56 14.70
C SER A 19 -14.02 -14.36 15.24
N PRO A 20 -14.17 -15.65 15.57
CA PRO A 20 -13.05 -16.49 15.99
C PRO A 20 -11.99 -16.67 14.88
N ASP A 21 -12.35 -16.38 13.62
CA ASP A 21 -11.44 -16.42 12.48
C ASP A 21 -10.74 -15.08 12.18
N ALA A 22 -10.99 -14.03 12.97
CA ALA A 22 -10.31 -12.75 12.78
C ALA A 22 -8.79 -12.92 13.00
N PRO A 23 -7.95 -12.58 12.02
CA PRO A 23 -6.50 -12.70 12.20
C PRO A 23 -6.01 -11.65 13.20
N ALA A 24 -5.06 -12.04 14.05
CA ALA A 24 -4.44 -11.12 15.01
C ALA A 24 -3.70 -9.95 14.34
N ILE A 25 -3.18 -10.17 13.13
CA ILE A 25 -2.49 -9.15 12.33
C ILE A 25 -3.07 -9.16 10.92
N SER A 26 -3.47 -7.99 10.44
CA SER A 26 -3.90 -7.76 9.06
C SER A 26 -2.98 -6.75 8.38
N VAL A 27 -2.55 -7.06 7.15
CA VAL A 27 -1.82 -6.11 6.30
C VAL A 27 -2.80 -5.56 5.27
N MET A 28 -3.02 -4.25 5.28
CA MET A 28 -3.96 -3.58 4.38
C MET A 28 -3.50 -2.16 4.03
N PRO A 29 -4.06 -1.54 2.97
CA PRO A 29 -3.77 -0.15 2.65
C PRO A 29 -4.16 0.81 3.78
N LEU A 30 -3.35 1.85 4.00
CA LEU A 30 -3.54 2.85 5.07
C LEU A 30 -4.91 3.52 5.02
N PHE A 31 -5.45 3.78 3.82
CA PHE A 31 -6.81 4.27 3.62
C PHE A 31 -7.86 3.43 4.36
N PHE A 32 -7.79 2.10 4.29
CA PHE A 32 -8.76 1.25 4.99
C PHE A 32 -8.54 1.34 6.51
N ALA A 33 -7.29 1.21 6.95
CA ALA A 33 -6.94 1.22 8.37
C ALA A 33 -7.37 2.53 9.08
N GLN A 34 -7.24 3.67 8.41
CA GLN A 34 -7.59 4.98 8.99
C GLN A 34 -9.10 5.26 9.00
N ASN A 35 -9.86 4.66 8.07
CA ASN A 35 -11.30 4.84 7.96
C ASN A 35 -12.11 3.79 8.74
N LEU A 36 -11.44 2.91 9.48
CA LEU A 36 -12.09 1.96 10.39
C LEU A 36 -12.72 2.68 11.60
N VAL A 37 -13.98 2.35 11.89
CA VAL A 37 -14.64 2.73 13.17
C VAL A 37 -14.13 1.83 14.29
N GLY A 38 -14.29 2.20 15.57
CA GLY A 38 -13.90 1.33 16.69
C GLY A 38 -12.39 1.27 16.98
N ARG A 39 -11.70 2.42 16.93
CA ARG A 39 -10.24 2.55 17.16
C ARG A 39 -9.77 2.05 18.53
N GLU A 40 -10.68 1.82 19.47
CA GLU A 40 -10.40 1.19 20.75
C GLU A 40 -10.12 -0.32 20.66
N GLN A 41 -10.48 -0.97 19.55
CA GLN A 41 -10.38 -2.42 19.37
C GLN A 41 -9.16 -2.85 18.53
N TYR A 42 -8.46 -1.89 17.92
CA TYR A 42 -7.29 -2.18 17.09
C TYR A 42 -6.25 -1.07 17.18
N SER A 43 -5.03 -1.36 16.76
CA SER A 43 -3.98 -0.36 16.58
C SER A 43 -3.39 -0.45 15.18
N ILE A 44 -2.95 0.69 14.66
CA ILE A 44 -2.22 0.75 13.39
C ILE A 44 -0.74 0.68 13.72
N ILE A 45 -0.08 -0.38 13.26
CA ILE A 45 1.35 -0.60 13.48
C ILE A 45 2.10 -0.15 12.22
N TRP A 46 3.04 0.77 12.39
CA TRP A 46 4.01 1.09 11.34
C TRP A 46 5.21 0.14 11.47
N PRO A 47 5.54 -0.68 10.47
CA PRO A 47 6.65 -1.63 10.58
C PRO A 47 7.99 -0.90 10.77
N GLU A 48 8.84 -1.41 11.66
CA GLU A 48 10.17 -0.84 11.93
C GLU A 48 11.06 -0.84 10.67
N ASP A 49 10.94 -1.89 9.87
CA ASP A 49 11.66 -2.05 8.61
C ASP A 49 11.02 -1.26 7.45
N GLY A 50 9.87 -0.63 7.69
CA GLY A 50 9.17 0.27 6.79
C GLY A 50 7.89 -0.31 6.21
N ALA A 51 6.87 0.54 6.08
CA ALA A 51 5.61 0.17 5.45
C ALA A 51 5.82 -0.06 3.95
N LEU A 52 5.23 -1.14 3.42
CA LEU A 52 5.23 -1.40 1.98
C LEU A 52 4.51 -0.26 1.25
N ILE A 53 5.17 0.31 0.24
CA ILE A 53 4.58 1.35 -0.60
C ILE A 53 4.52 0.90 -2.05
N SER A 54 3.44 1.26 -2.72
CA SER A 54 3.30 1.11 -4.17
C SER A 54 3.02 2.50 -4.75
N PRO A 55 3.94 3.06 -5.56
CA PRO A 55 3.76 4.40 -6.09
C PRO A 55 2.64 4.41 -7.14
N VAL A 56 1.67 5.30 -6.95
CA VAL A 56 0.72 5.65 -8.01
C VAL A 56 1.41 6.67 -8.92
N THR A 57 1.56 6.31 -10.19
CA THR A 57 2.28 7.14 -11.16
C THR A 57 1.36 7.60 -12.28
N MET A 58 1.63 8.80 -12.80
CA MET A 58 1.00 9.33 -14.00
C MET A 58 2.02 9.28 -15.14
N LEU A 59 1.65 8.63 -16.23
CA LEU A 59 2.49 8.53 -17.43
C LEU A 59 1.97 9.47 -18.50
N VAL A 60 2.88 10.23 -19.12
CA VAL A 60 2.57 11.19 -20.17
C VAL A 60 3.43 10.87 -21.37
N LYS A 61 2.82 10.84 -22.56
CA LYS A 61 3.56 10.70 -23.81
C LYS A 61 4.41 11.96 -24.04
N THR A 62 5.68 11.77 -24.39
CA THR A 62 6.65 12.85 -24.57
C THR A 62 6.14 13.92 -25.53
N GLU A 63 5.55 13.53 -26.65
CA GLU A 63 5.01 14.44 -27.67
C GLU A 63 3.76 15.22 -27.23
N LYS A 64 3.12 14.81 -26.11
CA LYS A 64 1.95 15.50 -25.54
C LYS A 64 2.30 16.38 -24.34
N ARG A 65 3.55 16.38 -23.86
CA ARG A 65 3.94 17.11 -22.64
C ARG A 65 3.59 18.59 -22.72
N ALA A 66 4.00 19.27 -23.79
CA ALA A 66 3.77 20.71 -23.95
C ALA A 66 2.27 21.04 -24.06
N ALA A 67 1.49 20.22 -24.78
CA ALA A 67 0.06 20.43 -24.97
C ALA A 67 -0.77 20.18 -23.71
N LEU A 68 -0.21 19.48 -22.71
CA LEU A 68 -0.89 19.13 -21.46
C LEU A 68 -0.31 19.85 -20.24
N ASP A 69 0.56 20.84 -20.42
CA ASP A 69 1.36 21.38 -19.31
C ASP A 69 0.50 21.93 -18.17
N ASP A 70 -0.56 22.69 -18.47
CA ASP A 70 -1.51 23.20 -17.48
C ASP A 70 -2.22 22.08 -16.70
N LEU A 71 -2.61 21.00 -17.39
CA LEU A 71 -3.24 19.84 -16.76
C LEU A 71 -2.26 19.12 -15.85
N LEU A 72 -1.01 18.98 -16.27
CA LEU A 72 0.04 18.33 -15.48
C LEU A 72 0.41 19.17 -14.26
N ALA A 73 0.48 20.50 -14.41
CA ALA A 73 0.67 21.42 -13.30
C ALA A 73 -0.48 21.33 -12.29
N PHE A 74 -1.72 21.19 -12.75
CA PHE A 74 -2.86 20.96 -11.86
C PHE A 74 -2.74 19.64 -11.09
N TRP A 75 -2.47 18.52 -11.78
CA TRP A 75 -2.32 17.19 -11.15
C TRP A 75 -1.15 17.12 -10.17
N ALA A 76 -0.04 17.79 -10.50
CA ALA A 76 1.13 17.87 -9.63
C ALA A 76 1.02 18.94 -8.55
N GLY A 77 -0.04 19.77 -8.57
CA GLY A 77 -0.20 20.91 -7.69
C GLY A 77 -0.64 20.55 -6.25
N PRO A 78 -0.54 21.51 -5.32
CA PRO A 78 -0.81 21.29 -3.90
C PRO A 78 -2.26 20.90 -3.62
N ARG A 79 -3.21 21.37 -4.43
CA ARG A 79 -4.64 21.03 -4.27
C ARG A 79 -4.89 19.54 -4.44
N VAL A 80 -4.33 18.93 -5.49
CA VAL A 80 -4.51 17.51 -5.75
C VAL A 80 -3.75 16.68 -4.72
N ALA A 81 -2.52 17.09 -4.38
CA ALA A 81 -1.75 16.45 -3.32
C ALA A 81 -2.47 16.46 -1.96
N ALA A 82 -3.12 17.57 -1.58
CA ALA A 82 -3.89 17.67 -0.35
C ALA A 82 -5.11 16.74 -0.33
N ILE A 83 -5.77 16.52 -1.48
CA ILE A 83 -6.86 15.55 -1.60
C ILE A 83 -6.34 14.13 -1.34
N PHE A 84 -5.21 13.75 -1.95
CA PHE A 84 -4.60 12.44 -1.74
C PHE A 84 -4.15 12.24 -0.29
N SER A 85 -3.42 13.19 0.28
CA SER A 85 -3.01 13.15 1.70
C SER A 85 -4.24 13.04 2.62
N GLY A 86 -5.29 13.81 2.35
CA GLY A 86 -6.57 13.77 3.07
C GLY A 86 -7.25 12.39 3.03
N ALA A 87 -7.06 11.65 1.94
CA ALA A 87 -7.54 10.29 1.76
C ALA A 87 -6.53 9.21 2.20
N PHE A 88 -5.46 9.57 2.91
CA PHE A 88 -4.39 8.66 3.35
C PHE A 88 -3.65 7.96 2.21
N PHE A 89 -3.52 8.66 1.08
CA PHE A 89 -2.59 8.35 0.01
C PHE A 89 -1.44 9.37 0.10
N PRO A 90 -0.27 8.99 0.65
CA PRO A 90 0.83 9.93 0.80
C PRO A 90 1.21 10.57 -0.55
N ALA A 91 1.17 11.89 -0.59
CA ALA A 91 1.54 12.69 -1.75
C ALA A 91 2.97 13.22 -1.60
N VAL A 92 3.66 13.40 -2.73
CA VAL A 92 5.07 13.83 -2.77
C VAL A 92 5.26 15.35 -2.90
N HIS A 93 4.19 16.13 -2.81
CA HIS A 93 4.26 17.59 -2.95
C HIS A 93 4.83 18.22 -1.67
N PRO A 94 5.86 19.09 -1.75
CA PRO A 94 6.58 19.58 -0.56
C PRO A 94 5.72 20.45 0.38
N GLU A 95 4.68 21.09 -0.15
CA GLU A 95 3.78 21.95 0.63
C GLU A 95 2.64 21.19 1.32
N VAL A 96 2.53 19.87 1.13
CA VAL A 96 1.44 19.06 1.69
C VAL A 96 1.97 18.14 2.78
N ASP A 97 1.42 18.30 3.98
CA ASP A 97 1.66 17.39 5.10
C ASP A 97 0.82 16.10 4.93
N ASN A 98 1.49 14.95 4.95
CA ASN A 98 0.85 13.63 4.88
C ASN A 98 0.35 13.14 6.23
N ARG A 99 0.67 13.82 7.33
CA ARG A 99 0.30 13.47 8.71
C ARG A 99 0.66 12.02 9.06
N LEU A 100 1.81 11.58 8.55
CA LEU A 100 2.39 10.28 8.86
C LEU A 100 3.14 10.35 10.20
N PRO A 101 3.35 9.20 10.88
CA PRO A 101 4.22 9.16 12.05
C PRO A 101 5.61 9.75 11.74
N GLU A 102 6.21 10.46 12.70
CA GLU A 102 7.55 11.05 12.50
C GLU A 102 8.62 9.98 12.18
N SER A 103 8.45 8.77 12.70
CA SER A 103 9.32 7.61 12.44
C SER A 103 8.96 6.82 11.19
N ALA A 104 8.05 7.32 10.34
CA ALA A 104 7.57 6.58 9.18
C ALA A 104 8.68 6.32 8.16
N THR A 105 9.09 5.05 8.04
CA THR A 105 9.96 4.55 6.98
C THR A 105 9.16 3.74 5.95
N PHE A 106 9.70 3.59 4.74
CA PHE A 106 9.01 2.90 3.66
C PHE A 106 9.89 1.82 3.01
N LYS A 107 9.24 0.73 2.61
CA LYS A 107 9.83 -0.31 1.79
C LYS A 107 9.37 -0.18 0.34
N TRP A 108 10.32 0.17 -0.51
CA TRP A 108 10.16 0.21 -1.95
C TRP A 108 11.35 -0.48 -2.61
N ILE A 109 11.09 -1.31 -3.62
CA ILE A 109 12.14 -2.05 -4.33
C ILE A 109 13.03 -1.14 -5.19
N GLY A 110 12.58 0.09 -5.48
CA GLY A 110 13.35 1.07 -6.23
C GLY A 110 13.17 0.96 -7.75
N TRP A 111 13.30 2.10 -8.43
CA TRP A 111 13.18 2.16 -9.89
C TRP A 111 14.33 1.44 -10.60
N ASP A 112 15.55 1.58 -10.10
CA ASP A 112 16.72 0.93 -10.69
C ASP A 112 16.57 -0.59 -10.68
N TYR A 113 16.04 -1.16 -9.59
CA TYR A 113 15.76 -2.58 -9.55
C TYR A 113 14.66 -2.96 -10.54
N ILE A 114 13.57 -2.18 -10.62
CA ILE A 114 12.47 -2.45 -11.55
C ILE A 114 12.93 -2.42 -13.01
N ILE A 115 13.73 -1.43 -13.38
CA ILE A 115 14.18 -1.20 -14.77
C ILE A 115 15.17 -2.29 -15.19
N ASN A 116 16.01 -2.77 -14.27
CA ASN A 116 17.09 -3.71 -14.57
C ASN A 116 16.72 -5.18 -14.36
N ASN A 117 15.46 -5.51 -14.07
CA ASN A 117 15.01 -6.89 -13.83
C ASN A 117 13.75 -7.25 -14.63
N ASP A 118 13.60 -8.54 -14.96
CA ASP A 118 12.35 -9.04 -15.51
C ASP A 118 11.29 -9.16 -14.40
N ILE A 119 10.47 -8.13 -14.28
CA ILE A 119 9.43 -8.05 -13.25
C ILE A 119 8.35 -9.10 -13.44
N LYS A 120 8.06 -9.54 -14.67
CA LYS A 120 7.06 -10.59 -14.90
C LYS A 120 7.57 -11.91 -14.36
N LYS A 121 8.84 -12.24 -14.65
CA LYS A 121 9.50 -13.43 -14.11
C LYS A 121 9.58 -13.36 -12.59
N LEU A 122 10.02 -12.24 -12.03
CA LEU A 122 10.11 -12.05 -10.58
C LEU A 122 8.77 -12.26 -9.88
N ILE A 123 7.69 -11.67 -10.40
CA ILE A 123 6.33 -11.87 -9.85
C ILE A 123 5.93 -13.34 -9.92
N SER A 124 6.24 -14.04 -11.02
CA SER A 124 5.95 -15.47 -11.17
C SER A 124 6.72 -16.32 -10.14
N ASP A 125 8.01 -16.07 -9.99
CA ASP A 125 8.90 -16.82 -9.11
C ASP A 125 8.49 -16.61 -7.63
N VAL A 126 8.25 -15.36 -7.23
CA VAL A 126 7.80 -15.01 -5.87
C VAL A 126 6.43 -15.61 -5.57
N ASN A 127 5.48 -15.59 -6.52
CA ASN A 127 4.17 -16.21 -6.32
C ASN A 127 4.27 -17.72 -6.16
N THR A 128 5.14 -18.38 -6.92
CA THR A 128 5.39 -19.83 -6.80
C THR A 128 5.95 -20.15 -5.41
N ALA A 129 7.00 -19.45 -4.99
CA ALA A 129 7.60 -19.64 -3.66
C ALA A 129 6.59 -19.37 -2.53
N PHE A 130 5.79 -18.30 -2.64
CA PHE A 130 4.76 -17.97 -1.67
C PHE A 130 3.68 -19.08 -1.55
N ARG A 131 3.20 -19.61 -2.68
CA ARG A 131 2.18 -20.67 -2.69
C ARG A 131 2.74 -21.97 -2.10
N GLN A 132 3.95 -22.34 -2.48
CA GLN A 132 4.62 -23.52 -1.93
C GLN A 132 4.75 -23.42 -0.41
N GLY A 133 5.30 -22.31 0.09
CA GLY A 133 5.43 -22.10 1.53
C GLY A 133 4.08 -22.07 2.25
N ARG A 134 3.00 -21.63 1.61
CA ARG A 134 1.65 -21.68 2.19
C ARG A 134 1.10 -23.10 2.26
N GLU A 135 1.27 -23.91 1.21
CA GLU A 135 0.80 -25.31 1.18
C GLU A 135 1.55 -26.19 2.19
N GLU A 136 2.86 -26.01 2.32
CA GLU A 136 3.68 -26.72 3.30
C GLU A 136 3.23 -26.44 4.74
N ASN A 137 2.88 -25.18 5.05
CA ASN A 137 2.39 -24.83 6.38
C ASN A 137 0.95 -25.30 6.66
N ILE A 138 0.09 -25.44 5.64
CA ILE A 138 -1.27 -26.00 5.81
C ILE A 138 -1.23 -27.52 6.12
N ARG A 139 -0.17 -28.21 5.71
CA ARG A 139 0.00 -29.66 5.94
C ARG A 139 0.61 -30.01 7.30
N CYS A 140 1.12 -29.02 8.04
CA CYS A 140 1.76 -29.21 9.34
C CYS A 140 0.85 -28.83 10.52
N ASP A 141 -0.37 -28.38 10.26
CA ASP A 141 -1.47 -28.23 11.24
C ASP A 141 -2.38 -29.48 11.19
#